data_AF-A0A7V1FB19-F1
#
_entry.id   AF-A0A7V1FB19-F1
#
_cell.length_a   1.000
_cell.length_b   1.000
_cell.length_c   1.000
_cell.angle_alpha   90.00
_cell.angle_beta   90.00
_cell.angle_gamma   90.00
#
_symmetry.space_group_name_H-M   'P 1'
#
loop_
_entity.id
_entity.type
_entity.pdbx_description
1 polymer ?
#
loop_
_entity_poly.entity_id
_entity_poly.type
_entity_poly.pdbx_seq_one_letter_code
_entity_poly.pdbx_strand_id
1 'polypeptide(L)'
;MKGIIMKRFALLAVPALLFLIVFVSCAPSQKPKRVGNQFRRLLQKGWVIQDSARVAAGGEMISTAAFKPNDWLPASVPSTVMAALVADGVYKNIYYGMNLAEIPTQQFQHPWWFRKAFQLSEEKKDEKIWLRFNGIVYRANVWLNGKKIVSA
;
A
#
# COMPACT_ATOMS: atom_id res chain seq x y z
N MET A 1 -23.84 -99.05 -24.52
CA MET A 1 -24.97 -98.18 -24.13
C MET A 1 -24.43 -96.94 -23.43
N LYS A 2 -24.77 -95.74 -23.94
CA LYS A 2 -24.58 -94.39 -23.36
C LYS A 2 -23.10 -93.96 -23.20
N GLY A 3 -22.63 -92.76 -23.54
CA GLY A 3 -23.23 -91.53 -24.04
C GLY A 3 -22.10 -90.50 -24.21
N ILE A 4 -22.36 -89.52 -25.06
CA ILE A 4 -21.48 -88.48 -25.61
C ILE A 4 -21.21 -87.35 -24.58
N ILE A 5 -20.17 -86.52 -24.83
CA ILE A 5 -20.05 -85.05 -24.64
C ILE A 5 -19.01 -84.55 -23.60
N MET A 6 -17.81 -84.27 -24.13
CA MET A 6 -17.15 -82.94 -24.22
C MET A 6 -17.33 -81.93 -23.09
N LYS A 7 -16.23 -81.48 -22.47
CA LYS A 7 -16.08 -80.11 -21.89
C LYS A 7 -14.61 -79.69 -21.76
N ARG A 8 -14.37 -78.44 -22.16
CA ARG A 8 -13.10 -77.70 -22.27
C ARG A 8 -12.62 -77.20 -20.90
N PHE A 9 -11.31 -77.17 -20.64
CA PHE A 9 -10.65 -76.32 -19.62
C PHE A 9 -9.22 -76.03 -20.12
N ALA A 10 -8.94 -74.88 -20.74
CA ALA A 10 -8.70 -73.55 -20.18
C ALA A 10 -7.25 -73.36 -19.65
N LEU A 11 -6.49 -72.65 -20.49
CA LEU A 11 -5.20 -71.95 -20.35
C LEU A 11 -4.41 -72.04 -19.04
N LEU A 12 -3.15 -72.46 -19.21
CA LEU A 12 -2.02 -72.28 -18.29
C LEU A 12 -1.52 -70.82 -18.27
N ALA A 13 -1.39 -70.29 -17.06
CA ALA A 13 -0.35 -69.41 -16.50
C ALA A 13 0.35 -68.34 -17.36
N VAL A 14 0.16 -67.06 -17.02
CA VAL A 14 1.20 -66.01 -17.08
C VAL A 14 1.00 -64.99 -15.93
N PRO A 15 1.79 -65.02 -14.84
CA PRO A 15 1.80 -63.97 -13.83
C PRO A 15 3.06 -63.11 -14.01
N ALA A 16 3.01 -62.07 -14.82
CA ALA A 16 4.14 -61.14 -14.94
C ALA A 16 3.72 -59.80 -15.57
N LEU A 17 2.82 -59.06 -14.93
CA LEU A 17 2.64 -57.64 -15.26
C LEU A 17 2.20 -56.84 -14.04
N LEU A 18 2.97 -56.99 -12.96
CA LEU A 18 2.79 -56.25 -11.71
C LEU A 18 4.07 -55.43 -11.42
N PHE A 19 4.62 -54.77 -12.44
CA PHE A 19 5.81 -53.91 -12.30
C PHE A 19 5.90 -52.95 -13.49
N LEU A 20 4.93 -52.04 -13.65
CA LEU A 20 5.14 -50.84 -14.45
C LEU A 20 4.77 -49.61 -13.64
N ILE A 21 5.73 -49.25 -12.78
CA ILE A 21 6.17 -47.88 -12.51
C ILE A 21 5.00 -46.92 -12.22
N VAL A 22 4.65 -46.89 -10.93
CA VAL A 22 4.20 -45.68 -10.26
C VAL A 22 5.24 -44.59 -10.56
N PHE A 23 5.00 -43.79 -11.59
CA PHE A 23 5.68 -42.51 -11.72
C PHE A 23 5.21 -41.68 -10.55
N VAL A 24 6.02 -41.73 -9.49
CA VAL A 24 6.05 -40.76 -8.40
C VAL A 24 6.17 -39.39 -9.06
N SER A 25 5.03 -38.78 -9.34
CA SER A 25 4.95 -37.39 -9.73
C SER A 25 5.30 -36.60 -8.48
N CYS A 26 6.59 -36.42 -8.24
CA CYS A 26 7.09 -35.38 -7.36
C CYS A 26 6.85 -34.06 -8.11
N ALA A 27 5.58 -33.63 -8.15
CA ALA A 27 5.29 -32.25 -8.44
C ALA A 27 6.00 -31.44 -7.35
N PRO A 28 6.83 -30.44 -7.69
CA PRO A 28 7.34 -29.53 -6.68
C PRO A 28 6.12 -28.96 -5.97
N SER A 29 6.01 -29.26 -4.68
CA SER A 29 4.96 -28.71 -3.82
C SER A 29 5.09 -27.19 -3.91
N GLN A 30 4.23 -26.57 -4.73
CA GLN A 30 4.04 -25.13 -4.67
C GLN A 30 3.50 -24.90 -3.28
N LYS A 31 4.40 -24.51 -2.36
CA LYS A 31 4.01 -24.05 -1.03
C LYS A 31 2.85 -23.08 -1.28
N PRO A 32 1.67 -23.30 -0.68
CA PRO A 32 0.58 -22.36 -0.87
C PRO A 32 1.17 -20.98 -0.60
N LYS A 33 1.09 -20.07 -1.58
CA LYS A 33 1.41 -18.66 -1.33
C LYS A 33 0.54 -18.33 -0.14
N ARG A 34 1.16 -18.23 1.04
CA ARG A 34 0.46 -17.75 2.22
C ARG A 34 -0.20 -16.47 1.70
N VAL A 35 -1.52 -16.40 1.74
CA VAL A 35 -2.21 -15.12 1.73
C VAL A 35 -1.82 -14.50 3.06
N GLY A 36 -0.55 -14.09 3.12
CA GLY A 36 0.07 -13.51 4.28
C GLY A 36 -0.70 -12.24 4.56
N ASN A 37 -0.87 -11.96 5.83
CA ASN A 37 -1.45 -10.73 6.36
C ASN A 37 -1.22 -9.57 5.38
N GLN A 38 -2.31 -9.09 4.76
CA GLN A 38 -2.24 -8.03 3.75
C GLN A 38 -1.36 -6.90 4.28
N PHE A 39 -0.23 -6.64 3.64
CA PHE A 39 0.70 -5.61 4.10
C PHE A 39 -0.02 -4.26 4.07
N ARG A 40 -0.40 -3.77 5.25
CA ARG A 40 -1.06 -2.47 5.44
C ARG A 40 -0.27 -1.70 6.47
N ARG A 41 0.33 -0.60 6.05
CA ARG A 41 0.97 0.35 6.94
C ARG A 41 0.25 1.68 6.89
N LEU A 42 -0.24 2.11 8.05
CA LEU A 42 -0.85 3.43 8.19
C LEU A 42 0.23 4.50 8.26
N LEU A 43 0.18 5.47 7.36
CA LEU A 43 1.08 6.62 7.35
C LEU A 43 0.44 7.76 8.15
N GLN A 44 0.27 7.61 9.47
CA GLN A 44 -0.44 8.60 10.29
C GLN A 44 0.46 9.67 10.90
N LYS A 45 1.72 9.33 11.23
CA LYS A 45 2.64 10.18 11.99
C LYS A 45 3.78 10.70 11.12
N GLY A 46 4.44 11.77 11.56
CA GLY A 46 5.63 12.32 10.91
C GLY A 46 5.33 12.94 9.54
N TRP A 47 4.13 13.52 9.40
CA TRP A 47 3.87 14.45 8.31
C TRP A 47 4.35 15.83 8.72
N VAL A 48 4.72 16.62 7.72
CA VAL A 48 4.98 18.04 7.86
C VAL A 48 4.23 18.80 6.77
N ILE A 49 3.80 20.02 7.06
CA ILE A 49 3.00 20.86 6.17
C ILE A 49 3.58 22.26 6.00
N GLN A 50 3.29 22.89 4.86
CA GLN A 50 3.64 24.27 4.59
C GLN A 50 2.73 24.87 3.52
N ASP A 51 2.47 26.18 3.62
CA ASP A 51 1.81 26.96 2.58
C ASP A 51 2.66 26.92 1.29
N SER A 52 2.06 26.54 0.17
CA SER A 52 2.76 26.52 -1.12
C SER A 52 3.28 27.90 -1.54
N ALA A 53 2.65 28.99 -1.11
CA ALA A 53 3.12 30.35 -1.39
C ALA A 53 4.49 30.65 -0.76
N ARG A 54 4.90 29.89 0.26
CA ARG A 54 6.19 30.01 0.95
C ARG A 54 7.25 29.03 0.43
N VAL A 55 6.92 28.21 -0.56
CA VAL A 55 7.80 27.15 -1.06
C VAL A 55 8.04 27.33 -2.56
N ALA A 56 9.24 27.77 -2.92
CA ALA A 56 9.64 27.94 -4.32
C ALA A 56 9.87 26.61 -5.05
N ALA A 57 10.16 25.54 -4.33
CA ALA A 57 10.43 24.22 -4.91
C ALA A 57 9.15 23.58 -5.47
N GLY A 58 9.26 22.93 -6.63
CA GLY A 58 8.18 22.13 -7.22
C GLY A 58 7.98 20.77 -6.54
N GLY A 59 6.86 20.11 -6.82
CA GLY A 59 6.53 18.81 -6.23
C GLY A 59 7.53 17.70 -6.59
N GLU A 60 8.18 17.84 -7.74
CA GLU A 60 9.25 16.97 -8.24
C GLU A 60 10.52 17.07 -7.38
N MET A 61 10.79 18.21 -6.74
CA MET A 61 11.87 18.33 -5.76
C MET A 61 11.39 17.92 -4.37
N ILE A 62 10.24 18.46 -3.93
CA ILE A 62 9.68 18.27 -2.58
C ILE A 62 9.47 16.78 -2.24
N SER A 63 9.03 15.98 -3.20
CA SER A 63 8.75 14.56 -3.00
C SER A 63 9.98 13.64 -2.99
N THR A 64 11.19 14.19 -3.13
CA THR A 64 12.43 13.41 -3.04
C THR A 64 12.92 13.29 -1.59
N ALA A 65 13.75 12.27 -1.34
CA ALA A 65 14.45 12.11 -0.06
C ALA A 65 15.52 13.20 0.18
N ALA A 66 16.01 13.85 -0.89
CA ALA A 66 17.00 14.91 -0.82
C ALA A 66 16.41 16.23 -0.28
N PHE A 67 15.13 16.50 -0.52
CA PHE A 67 14.48 17.71 -0.01
C PHE A 67 14.45 17.73 1.53
N LYS A 68 14.98 18.81 2.10
CA LYS A 68 14.96 19.08 3.54
C LYS A 68 13.91 20.17 3.80
N PRO A 69 12.74 19.82 4.37
CA PRO A 69 11.76 20.82 4.75
C PRO A 69 12.35 21.69 5.86
N ASN A 70 12.39 23.00 5.65
CA ASN A 70 12.85 23.97 6.63
C ASN A 70 11.66 24.79 7.13
N ASP A 71 11.48 24.87 8.45
CA ASP A 71 10.36 25.58 9.10
C ASP A 71 8.96 25.08 8.67
N TRP A 72 8.82 23.79 8.35
CA TRP A 72 7.51 23.17 8.09
C TRP A 72 6.89 22.68 9.38
N LEU A 73 5.57 22.85 9.50
CA LEU A 73 4.83 22.54 10.71
C LEU A 73 4.56 21.03 10.80
N PRO A 74 4.66 20.40 11.98
CA PRO A 74 4.29 19.00 12.15
C PRO A 74 2.78 18.80 11.94
N ALA A 75 2.42 17.64 11.40
CA ALA A 75 1.02 17.22 11.29
C ALA A 75 0.86 15.71 11.56
N SER A 76 -0.30 15.35 12.10
CA SER A 76 -0.81 13.98 12.12
C SER A 76 -1.90 13.81 11.06
N VAL A 77 -2.12 12.60 10.55
CA VAL A 77 -3.23 12.29 9.65
C VAL A 77 -4.12 11.24 10.32
N PRO A 78 -5.47 11.41 10.32
CA PRO A 78 -6.24 12.48 9.67
C PRO A 78 -6.09 13.84 10.37
N SER A 79 -6.05 14.92 9.59
CA SER A 79 -6.08 16.31 10.07
C SER A 79 -6.42 17.26 8.91
N THR A 80 -6.76 18.50 9.23
CA THR A 80 -6.85 19.62 8.30
C THR A 80 -5.65 20.55 8.50
N VAL A 81 -5.42 21.48 7.57
CA VAL A 81 -4.40 22.53 7.74
C VAL A 81 -4.68 23.34 9.01
N MET A 82 -5.94 23.77 9.21
CA MET A 82 -6.34 24.51 10.41
C MET A 82 -6.06 23.73 11.71
N ALA A 83 -6.42 22.45 11.75
CA ALA A 83 -6.20 21.63 12.93
C ALA A 83 -4.70 21.46 13.25
N ALA A 84 -3.85 21.32 12.23
CA ALA A 84 -2.40 21.28 12.42
C ALA A 84 -1.84 22.62 12.93
N LEU A 85 -2.29 23.76 12.39
CA LEU A 85 -1.88 25.10 12.83
C LEU A 85 -2.25 25.37 14.30
N VAL A 86 -3.45 24.96 14.72
CA VAL A 86 -3.88 25.07 16.12
C VAL A 86 -3.09 24.13 17.01
N ALA A 87 -2.85 22.89 16.57
CA ALA A 87 -2.09 21.90 17.34
C ALA A 87 -0.62 22.32 17.55
N ASP A 88 -0.02 23.03 16.59
CA ASP A 88 1.33 23.58 16.70
C ASP A 88 1.37 24.93 17.44
N GLY A 89 0.21 25.48 17.84
CA GLY A 89 0.10 26.72 18.59
C GLY A 89 0.24 28.00 17.76
N VAL A 90 0.26 27.89 16.42
CA VAL A 90 0.23 29.05 15.51
C VAL A 90 -1.04 29.88 15.75
N TYR A 91 -2.16 29.19 16.01
CA TYR A 91 -3.40 29.82 16.44
C TYR A 91 -3.81 29.37 17.83
N LYS A 92 -4.41 30.31 18.58
CA LYS A 92 -5.05 30.04 19.87
C LYS A 92 -6.20 29.05 19.69
N ASN A 93 -6.72 28.51 20.80
CA ASN A 93 -7.89 27.65 20.78
C ASN A 93 -9.07 28.33 20.06
N ILE A 94 -9.41 27.81 18.89
CA ILE A 94 -10.42 28.36 17.99
C ILE A 94 -11.86 28.22 18.51
N TYR A 95 -12.08 27.39 19.53
CA TYR A 95 -13.39 27.24 20.18
C TYR A 95 -13.65 28.27 21.28
N TYR A 96 -12.71 29.20 21.52
CA TYR A 96 -12.83 30.19 22.58
C TYR A 96 -12.98 31.61 22.02
N GLY A 97 -13.99 32.33 22.51
CA GLY A 97 -14.24 33.74 22.19
C GLY A 97 -14.31 33.98 20.67
N MET A 98 -13.58 34.99 20.20
CA MET A 98 -13.52 35.38 18.79
C MET A 98 -12.28 34.85 18.06
N ASN A 99 -11.50 33.96 18.68
CA ASN A 99 -10.21 33.50 18.14
C ASN A 99 -10.31 32.96 16.71
N LEU A 100 -11.39 32.24 16.36
CA LEU A 100 -11.60 31.73 15.00
C LEU A 100 -11.80 32.86 13.98
N ALA A 101 -12.55 33.90 14.34
CA ALA A 101 -12.85 35.03 13.46
C ALA A 101 -11.61 35.91 13.19
N GLU A 102 -10.64 35.89 14.12
CA GLU A 102 -9.38 36.63 13.99
C GLU A 102 -8.37 35.96 13.06
N ILE A 103 -8.60 34.73 12.60
CA ILE A 103 -7.63 34.00 11.77
C ILE A 103 -7.60 34.60 10.34
N PRO A 104 -6.42 35.01 9.83
CA PRO A 104 -6.28 35.46 8.46
C PRO A 104 -6.58 34.34 7.45
N THR A 105 -7.52 34.60 6.54
CA THR A 105 -7.99 33.59 5.58
C THR A 105 -7.14 33.47 4.32
N GLN A 106 -6.25 34.45 4.07
CA GLN A 106 -5.48 34.55 2.83
C GLN A 106 -4.63 33.29 2.55
N GLN A 107 -3.96 32.75 3.58
CA GLN A 107 -3.12 31.55 3.44
C GLN A 107 -3.91 30.29 3.01
N PHE A 108 -5.23 30.26 3.22
CA PHE A 108 -6.07 29.11 2.86
C PHE A 108 -6.59 29.20 1.41
N GLN A 109 -6.27 30.28 0.71
CA GLN A 109 -6.55 30.43 -0.72
C GLN A 109 -5.47 29.73 -1.59
N HIS A 110 -4.33 29.38 -1.00
CA HIS A 110 -3.26 28.64 -1.66
C HIS A 110 -3.33 27.15 -1.32
N PRO A 111 -2.85 26.27 -2.23
CA PRO A 111 -2.63 24.87 -1.87
C PRO A 111 -1.64 24.74 -0.71
N TRP A 112 -1.82 23.71 0.10
CA TRP A 112 -0.89 23.37 1.17
C TRP A 112 -0.17 22.07 0.85
N TRP A 113 1.14 22.06 1.08
CA TRP A 113 1.93 20.85 0.99
C TRP A 113 1.66 19.97 2.21
N PHE A 114 1.44 18.69 1.99
CA PHE A 114 1.57 17.63 2.98
C PHE A 114 2.70 16.71 2.54
N ARG A 115 3.76 16.63 3.33
CA ARG A 115 4.95 15.82 3.01
C ARG A 115 5.23 14.80 4.10
N LYS A 116 5.53 13.57 3.67
CA LYS A 116 6.07 12.51 4.51
C LYS A 116 7.07 11.67 3.76
N ALA A 117 8.26 11.50 4.36
CA ALA A 117 9.21 10.46 3.95
C ALA A 117 8.90 9.16 4.71
N PHE A 118 9.05 8.03 4.02
CA PHE A 118 8.92 6.70 4.61
C PHE A 118 9.79 5.71 3.83
N GLN A 119 10.23 4.64 4.49
CA GLN A 119 11.01 3.57 3.88
C GLN A 119 10.15 2.32 3.73
N LEU A 120 10.33 1.57 2.65
CA LEU A 120 9.78 0.23 2.50
C LEU A 120 10.88 -0.78 2.84
N SER A 121 10.53 -1.92 3.43
CA SER A 121 11.51 -2.98 3.67
C SER A 121 11.94 -3.60 2.33
N GLU A 122 13.18 -4.11 2.25
CA GLU A 122 13.71 -4.76 1.06
C GLU A 122 12.86 -5.96 0.61
N GLU A 123 12.21 -6.63 1.55
CA GLU A 123 11.24 -7.72 1.29
C GLU A 123 10.08 -7.30 0.38
N LYS A 124 9.84 -6.00 0.22
CA LYS A 124 8.71 -5.43 -0.52
C LYS A 124 9.10 -4.83 -1.87
N LYS A 125 10.37 -4.91 -2.26
CA LYS A 125 10.90 -4.25 -3.46
C LYS A 125 10.23 -4.70 -4.76
N ASP A 126 9.89 -5.99 -4.86
CA ASP A 126 9.27 -6.59 -6.06
C ASP A 126 7.75 -6.76 -5.93
N GLU A 127 7.14 -6.24 -4.85
CA GLU A 127 5.70 -6.30 -4.64
C GLU A 127 5.00 -5.09 -5.27
N LYS A 128 3.80 -5.30 -5.83
CA LYS A 128 2.91 -4.20 -6.22
C LYS A 128 2.23 -3.62 -4.98
N ILE A 129 2.65 -2.42 -4.59
CA ILE A 129 2.13 -1.71 -3.42
C ILE A 129 1.22 -0.56 -3.86
N TRP A 130 0.12 -0.38 -3.15
CA TRP A 130 -0.82 0.71 -3.40
C TRP A 130 -0.72 1.77 -2.29
N LEU A 131 -0.56 3.03 -2.69
CA LEU A 131 -0.78 4.16 -1.80
C LEU A 131 -2.26 4.53 -1.85
N ARG A 132 -2.97 4.32 -0.74
CA ARG A 132 -4.41 4.59 -0.64
C ARG A 132 -4.68 5.81 0.23
N PHE A 133 -5.45 6.75 -0.30
CA PHE A 133 -5.98 7.89 0.44
C PHE A 133 -7.46 7.62 0.75
N ASN A 134 -7.84 7.70 2.02
CA ASN A 134 -9.24 7.53 2.42
C ASN A 134 -10.05 8.82 2.26
N GLY A 135 -9.39 9.98 2.22
CA GLY A 135 -10.04 11.28 2.04
C GLY A 135 -9.02 12.38 1.84
N ILE A 136 -9.28 13.27 0.87
CA ILE A 136 -8.56 14.51 0.59
C ILE A 136 -9.63 15.57 0.37
N VAL A 137 -9.47 16.74 0.99
CA VAL A 137 -10.40 17.87 0.83
C VAL A 137 -9.68 19.03 0.14
N TYR A 138 -10.13 19.52 -1.02
CA TYR A 138 -11.12 18.95 -1.94
C TYR A 138 -10.48 18.24 -3.15
N ARG A 139 -9.22 18.55 -3.46
CA ARG A 139 -8.43 17.92 -4.53
C ARG A 139 -6.93 18.03 -4.22
N ALA A 140 -6.11 17.16 -4.80
CA ALA A 140 -4.67 17.26 -4.66
C ALA A 140 -3.93 16.64 -5.85
N ASN A 141 -2.84 17.29 -6.24
CA ASN A 141 -1.78 16.64 -6.99
C ASN A 141 -0.95 15.78 -6.01
N VAL A 142 -0.54 14.58 -6.42
CA VAL A 142 0.28 13.69 -5.60
C VAL A 142 1.58 13.41 -6.32
N TRP A 143 2.69 13.61 -5.62
CA TRP A 143 4.03 13.28 -6.09
C TRP A 143 4.67 12.22 -5.20
N LEU A 144 5.43 11.32 -5.82
CA LEU A 144 6.18 10.27 -5.15
C LEU A 144 7.56 10.17 -5.80
N ASN A 145 8.62 10.32 -5.00
CA ASN A 145 10.01 10.20 -5.43
C ASN A 145 10.33 11.02 -6.70
N GLY A 146 9.85 12.27 -6.74
CA GLY A 146 10.08 13.21 -7.82
C GLY A 146 9.15 13.10 -9.02
N LYS A 147 8.22 12.14 -9.03
CA LYS A 147 7.25 11.96 -10.12
C LYS A 147 5.84 12.34 -9.66
N LYS A 148 5.14 13.16 -10.45
CA LYS A 148 3.69 13.37 -10.29
C LYS A 148 2.96 12.09 -10.70
N ILE A 149 2.24 11.48 -9.76
CA ILE A 149 1.50 10.22 -9.96
C ILE A 149 -0.01 10.43 -10.00
N VAL A 150 -0.50 11.55 -9.49
CA VAL A 150 -1.89 11.99 -9.59
C VAL A 150 -1.90 13.48 -9.91
N SER A 151 -2.74 13.87 -10.87
CA SER A 151 -3.08 15.27 -11.14
C SER A 151 -4.57 15.44 -10.93
N ALA A 152 -4.97 16.48 -10.21
CA ALA A 152 -6.38 16.78 -9.91
C ALA A 152 -6.81 18.14 -10.45
#